data_AF-A0A7V7WW70-F1
#
_entry.id   AF-A0A7V7WW70-F1
#
_cell.length_a   1.000
_cell.length_b   1.000
_cell.length_c   1.000
_cell.angle_alpha   90.00
_cell.angle_beta   90.00
_cell.angle_gamma   90.00
#
_symmetry.space_group_name_H-M   'P 1'
#
loop_
_entity.id
_entity.type
_entity.pdbx_description
1 polymer ?
#
loop_
_entity_poly.entity_id
_entity_poly.type
_entity_poly.pdbx_seq_one_letter_code
_entity_poly.pdbx_strand_id
1 'polypeptide(L)'
;MRPPLHPFPGGHRATFAGTPARPLARRGLAGRIGGALAGTLLAACTSMVPSYERPVVAMHAVSFKEAPSTPGWHEARPADEQARGPWWLPFRDATLNELMPQVEVSNQSVAAAVARYAAATLWFDT
;
A
#
# COMPACT_ATOMS: atom_id res chain seq x y z
N MET A 1 -20.24 11.52 -8.30
CA MET A 1 -21.63 11.15 -8.69
C MET A 1 -21.98 9.85 -7.99
N ARG A 2 -23.03 9.84 -7.15
CA ARG A 2 -23.45 8.70 -6.31
C ARG A 2 -24.82 8.22 -6.82
N PRO A 3 -25.07 6.92 -7.07
CA PRO A 3 -26.36 6.45 -7.61
C PRO A 3 -27.47 6.40 -6.51
N PRO A 4 -28.76 6.51 -6.89
CA PRO A 4 -29.89 6.53 -5.95
C PRO A 4 -30.33 5.13 -5.49
N LEU A 5 -30.82 5.03 -4.25
CA LEU A 5 -31.39 3.81 -3.66
C LEU A 5 -32.88 3.69 -4.03
N HIS A 6 -33.27 2.53 -4.55
CA HIS A 6 -34.67 2.19 -4.81
C HIS A 6 -35.34 1.62 -3.53
N PRO A 7 -36.62 1.94 -3.25
CA PRO A 7 -37.36 1.31 -2.16
C PRO A 7 -37.86 -0.09 -2.56
N PHE A 8 -37.68 -1.07 -1.68
CA PHE A 8 -38.22 -2.43 -1.82
C PHE A 8 -39.72 -2.47 -1.45
N PRO A 9 -40.59 -3.16 -2.23
CA PRO A 9 -42.00 -3.26 -1.91
C PRO A 9 -42.31 -4.38 -0.90
N GLY A 10 -43.17 -4.04 0.06
CA GLY A 10 -44.38 -4.78 0.46
C GLY A 10 -44.26 -6.27 0.80
N GLY A 11 -44.41 -6.58 2.09
CA GLY A 11 -44.38 -7.94 2.63
C GLY A 11 -45.60 -8.80 2.29
N HIS A 12 -45.33 -10.08 2.02
CA HIS A 12 -46.33 -11.13 2.00
C HIS A 12 -46.40 -11.82 3.37
N ARG A 13 -47.58 -11.76 4.01
CA ARG A 13 -47.88 -12.53 5.22
C ARG A 13 -47.96 -14.02 4.86
N ALA A 14 -46.94 -14.78 5.26
CA ALA A 14 -46.98 -16.24 5.21
C ALA A 14 -47.70 -16.78 6.45
N THR A 15 -48.80 -17.49 6.23
CA THR A 15 -49.53 -18.29 7.21
C THR A 15 -48.64 -19.46 7.65
N PHE A 16 -48.23 -19.49 8.92
CA PHE A 16 -47.49 -20.63 9.47
C PHE A 16 -48.46 -21.70 10.00
N ALA A 17 -48.68 -22.74 9.20
CA ALA A 17 -49.26 -24.00 9.65
C ALA A 17 -48.20 -24.76 10.46
N GLY A 18 -48.54 -25.12 11.70
CA GLY A 18 -47.67 -25.90 12.57
C GLY A 18 -47.69 -27.39 12.22
N THR A 19 -46.52 -28.04 12.19
CA THR A 19 -46.33 -29.48 12.42
C THR A 19 -44.82 -29.81 12.56
N PRO A 20 -44.46 -30.98 13.09
CA PRO A 20 -44.30 -31.30 14.51
C PRO A 20 -42.82 -31.32 14.95
N ALA A 21 -42.60 -31.57 16.24
CA ALA A 21 -41.29 -31.71 16.87
C ALA A 21 -40.35 -32.61 16.06
N ARG A 22 -39.27 -32.00 15.55
CA ARG A 22 -38.17 -32.73 14.91
C ARG A 22 -37.51 -33.62 15.97
N PRO A 23 -37.27 -34.91 15.69
CA PRO A 23 -36.42 -35.71 16.56
C PRO A 23 -35.09 -34.97 16.68
N LEU A 24 -34.57 -34.86 17.90
CA LEU A 24 -33.20 -34.42 18.16
C LEU A 24 -32.28 -35.41 17.43
N ALA A 25 -32.06 -35.15 16.14
CA ALA A 25 -31.03 -35.80 15.37
C ALA A 25 -29.76 -35.56 16.17
N ARG A 26 -29.20 -36.67 16.65
CA ARG A 26 -27.90 -36.78 17.32
C ARG A 26 -27.06 -35.61 16.85
N ARG A 27 -26.75 -34.66 17.75
CA ARG A 27 -25.69 -33.68 17.56
C ARG A 27 -24.39 -34.48 17.50
N GLY A 28 -24.22 -35.16 16.37
CA GLY A 28 -23.20 -36.13 16.12
C GLY A 28 -21.89 -35.40 16.16
N LEU A 29 -20.90 -36.07 16.74
CA LEU A 29 -19.48 -35.73 16.63
C LEU A 29 -19.09 -35.26 15.21
N ALA A 30 -19.78 -35.74 14.16
CA ALA A 30 -19.67 -35.29 12.77
C ALA A 30 -19.80 -33.76 12.54
N GLY A 31 -20.69 -33.06 13.26
CA GLY A 31 -20.79 -31.60 13.16
C GLY A 31 -19.61 -30.88 13.82
N ARG A 32 -19.02 -31.50 14.85
CA ARG A 32 -17.81 -31.01 15.54
C ARG A 32 -16.55 -31.28 14.72
N ILE A 33 -16.48 -32.42 14.03
CA ILE A 33 -15.41 -32.78 13.09
C ILE A 33 -15.45 -31.86 11.87
N GLY A 34 -16.64 -31.61 11.29
CA GLY A 34 -16.79 -30.67 10.17
C GLY A 34 -16.39 -29.23 10.54
N GLY A 35 -16.77 -28.75 11.73
CA GLY A 35 -16.35 -27.44 12.23
C GLY A 35 -14.84 -27.36 12.51
N ALA A 36 -14.24 -28.42 13.05
CA ALA A 36 -12.80 -28.49 13.30
C ALA A 36 -11.98 -28.52 12.00
N LEU A 37 -12.41 -29.29 10.99
CA LEU A 37 -11.74 -29.37 9.69
C LEU A 37 -11.76 -28.03 8.95
N ALA A 38 -12.90 -27.34 9.00
CA ALA A 38 -13.02 -25.99 8.45
C ALA A 38 -12.09 -25.01 9.19
N GLY A 39 -12.06 -25.05 10.53
CA GLY A 39 -11.16 -24.22 11.32
C GLY A 39 -9.69 -24.42 10.99
N THR A 40 -9.24 -25.68 10.78
CA THR A 40 -7.85 -25.97 10.40
C THR A 40 -7.50 -25.54 8.98
N LEU A 41 -8.45 -25.60 8.05
CA LEU A 41 -8.25 -25.15 6.67
C LEU A 41 -8.10 -23.62 6.59
N LEU A 42 -8.84 -22.86 7.41
CA LEU A 42 -8.66 -21.40 7.52
C LEU A 42 -7.38 -21.03 8.28
N ALA A 43 -7.01 -21.79 9.31
CA ALA A 43 -5.77 -21.56 10.05
C ALA A 43 -4.50 -21.90 9.23
N ALA A 44 -4.61 -22.73 8.18
CA ALA A 44 -3.51 -23.01 7.27
C ALA A 44 -3.08 -21.81 6.41
N CYS A 45 -3.88 -20.73 6.36
CA CYS A 45 -3.55 -19.48 5.67
C CYS A 45 -2.85 -18.44 6.58
N THR A 46 -2.31 -18.83 7.73
CA THR A 46 -1.56 -17.90 8.60
C THR A 46 -0.19 -17.58 7.99
N SER A 47 -0.12 -16.40 7.36
CA SER A 47 1.05 -15.56 7.05
C SER A 47 2.42 -16.26 6.99
N MET A 48 2.76 -16.76 5.79
CA MET A 48 4.13 -17.09 5.42
C MET A 48 4.88 -15.86 4.86
N VAL A 49 4.91 -14.76 5.62
CA VAL A 49 5.79 -13.63 5.30
C VAL A 49 7.11 -13.85 6.05
N PRO A 50 8.22 -14.12 5.34
CA PRO A 50 9.53 -14.19 5.98
C PRO A 50 9.87 -12.84 6.63
N SER A 51 10.62 -12.87 7.72
CA SER A 51 11.13 -11.65 8.35
C SER A 51 11.87 -10.80 7.32
N TYR A 52 11.52 -9.51 7.24
CA TYR A 52 12.21 -8.60 6.34
C TYR A 52 13.66 -8.43 6.81
N GLU A 53 14.60 -8.90 6.01
CA GLU A 53 16.03 -8.72 6.22
C GLU A 53 16.57 -7.82 5.11
N ARG A 54 17.16 -6.68 5.49
CA ARG A 54 17.78 -5.76 4.53
C ARG A 54 19.07 -6.42 4.00
N PRO A 55 19.23 -6.58 2.68
CA PRO A 55 20.46 -7.12 2.13
C PRO A 55 21.68 -6.27 2.52
N VAL A 56 22.75 -6.92 2.97
CA VAL A 56 24.04 -6.26 3.12
C VAL A 56 24.61 -6.02 1.73
N VAL A 57 24.69 -4.75 1.33
CA VAL A 57 25.33 -4.37 0.08
C VAL A 57 26.84 -4.37 0.31
N ALA A 58 27.53 -5.39 -0.20
CA ALA A 58 28.98 -5.42 -0.20
C ALA A 58 29.50 -4.32 -1.14
N MET A 59 29.87 -3.16 -0.59
CA MET A 59 30.59 -2.14 -1.34
C MET A 59 31.99 -2.66 -1.65
N HIS A 60 32.25 -3.02 -2.91
CA HIS A 60 33.54 -3.56 -3.36
C HIS A 60 34.67 -2.53 -3.35
N ALA A 61 34.35 -1.23 -3.25
CA ALA A 61 35.32 -0.16 -3.28
C ALA A 61 35.29 0.61 -1.95
N VAL A 62 36.46 0.72 -1.30
CA VAL A 62 36.68 1.53 -0.09
C VAL A 62 36.65 3.03 -0.42
N SER A 63 36.85 3.39 -1.69
CA SER A 63 36.82 4.77 -2.19
C SER A 63 36.01 4.89 -3.46
N PHE A 64 35.48 6.09 -3.70
CA PHE A 64 34.78 6.43 -4.95
C PHE A 64 35.79 6.51 -6.11
N LYS A 65 35.36 6.12 -7.32
CA LYS A 65 36.25 6.04 -8.50
C LYS A 65 36.89 7.38 -8.87
N GLU A 66 36.20 8.49 -8.61
CA GLU A 66 36.68 9.84 -8.94
C GLU A 66 37.65 10.42 -7.89
N ALA A 67 37.74 9.82 -6.70
CA ALA A 67 38.48 10.39 -5.58
C ALA A 67 40.01 10.53 -5.82
N PRO A 68 40.72 9.62 -6.53
CA PRO A 68 42.17 9.76 -6.71
C PRO A 68 42.57 10.58 -7.95
N SER A 69 41.66 10.84 -8.88
CA SER A 69 42.01 11.19 -10.27
C SER A 69 41.68 12.62 -10.68
N THR A 70 40.98 13.38 -9.84
CA THR A 70 40.46 14.68 -10.24
C THR A 70 40.83 15.78 -9.24
N PRO A 71 41.65 16.77 -9.65
CA PRO A 71 41.96 17.94 -8.83
C PRO A 71 40.68 18.68 -8.41
N GLY A 72 40.54 19.00 -7.12
CA GLY A 72 39.38 19.72 -6.55
C GLY A 72 38.32 18.82 -5.90
N TRP A 73 38.45 17.49 -6.00
CA TRP A 73 37.61 16.57 -5.23
C TRP A 73 38.02 16.58 -3.76
N HIS A 74 37.01 16.62 -2.88
CA HIS A 74 37.18 16.63 -1.43
C HIS A 74 36.09 15.76 -0.79
N GLU A 75 36.31 15.36 0.45
CA GLU A 75 35.32 14.60 1.21
C GLU A 75 34.03 15.42 1.37
N ALA A 76 32.89 14.81 1.00
CA ALA A 76 31.61 15.46 1.11
C ALA A 76 31.24 15.62 2.59
N ARG A 77 30.78 16.82 2.98
CA ARG A 77 30.17 17.06 4.29
C ARG A 77 28.64 17.06 4.11
N PRO A 78 27.93 15.98 4.52
CA PRO A 78 26.49 15.88 4.28
C PRO A 78 25.74 17.01 4.96
N ALA A 79 24.77 17.58 4.25
CA ALA A 79 23.88 18.62 4.75
C ALA A 79 22.45 18.09 4.95
N ASP A 80 22.31 16.79 5.22
CA ASP A 80 21.00 16.12 5.31
C ASP A 80 20.13 16.65 6.48
N GLU A 81 20.74 17.33 7.46
CA GLU A 81 20.05 18.00 8.55
C GLU A 81 19.36 19.31 8.14
N GLN A 82 19.69 19.87 6.97
CA GLN A 82 19.08 21.09 6.47
C GLN A 82 17.82 20.78 5.64
N ALA A 83 16.81 21.64 5.76
CA ALA A 83 15.63 21.56 4.92
C ALA A 83 16.05 21.71 3.45
N ARG A 84 15.79 20.68 2.64
CA ARG A 84 16.27 20.61 1.24
C ARG A 84 15.74 21.74 0.35
N GLY A 85 14.60 22.33 0.72
CA GLY A 85 13.98 23.45 0.01
C GLY A 85 13.83 23.21 -1.50
N PRO A 86 13.57 24.27 -2.27
CA PRO A 86 13.72 24.23 -3.72
C PRO A 86 15.20 24.07 -4.09
N TRP A 87 15.58 22.87 -4.53
CA TRP A 87 16.98 22.47 -4.78
C TRP A 87 17.71 23.33 -5.80
N TRP A 88 16.97 24.06 -6.64
CA TRP A 88 17.50 24.89 -7.72
C TRP A 88 17.89 26.31 -7.29
N LEU A 89 17.43 26.78 -6.12
CA LEU A 89 17.73 28.15 -5.65
C LEU A 89 19.23 28.45 -5.45
N PRO A 90 20.07 27.52 -4.95
CA PRO A 90 21.51 27.76 -4.80
C PRO A 90 22.24 28.09 -6.10
N PHE A 91 21.68 27.71 -7.26
CA PHE A 91 22.25 28.02 -8.57
C PHE A 91 22.08 29.49 -8.96
N ARG A 92 21.17 30.22 -8.29
CA ARG A 92 20.89 31.65 -8.53
C ARG A 92 20.55 31.99 -9.99
N ASP A 93 19.95 31.05 -10.72
CA ASP A 93 19.50 31.25 -12.11
C ASP A 93 18.04 31.76 -12.12
N ALA A 94 17.84 32.97 -12.64
CA ALA A 94 16.53 33.61 -12.70
C ALA A 94 15.56 32.85 -13.63
N THR A 95 16.06 32.35 -14.76
CA THR A 95 15.26 31.58 -15.72
C THR A 95 14.80 30.27 -15.07
N LEU A 96 15.72 29.60 -14.36
CA LEU A 96 15.40 28.36 -13.65
C LEU A 96 14.35 28.58 -12.56
N ASN A 97 14.44 29.70 -11.84
CA ASN A 97 13.47 30.07 -10.81
C ASN A 97 12.07 30.34 -11.38
N GLU A 98 11.98 30.83 -12.62
CA GLU A 98 10.70 31.06 -13.31
C GLU A 98 10.11 29.77 -13.89
N LEU A 99 10.96 28.88 -14.41
CA LEU A 99 10.52 27.67 -15.09
C LEU A 99 10.10 26.56 -14.12
N MET A 100 10.82 26.38 -13.01
CA MET A 100 10.59 25.24 -12.13
C MET A 100 9.17 25.17 -11.52
N PRO A 101 8.56 26.29 -11.06
CA PRO A 101 7.18 26.27 -10.60
C PRO A 101 6.17 25.89 -11.69
N GLN A 102 6.48 26.17 -12.96
CA GLN A 102 5.62 25.81 -14.09
C GLN A 102 5.68 24.31 -14.38
N VAL A 103 6.86 23.70 -14.27
CA VAL A 103 7.03 22.25 -14.44
C VAL A 103 6.24 21.48 -13.39
N GLU A 104 6.25 21.93 -12.13
CA GLU A 104 5.56 21.28 -11.02
C GLU A 104 4.05 21.06 -11.31
N VAL A 105 3.39 22.04 -11.94
CA VAL A 105 1.96 21.98 -12.23
C VAL A 105 1.62 21.39 -13.61
N SER A 106 2.55 21.44 -14.57
CA SER A 106 2.28 21.06 -15.96
C SER A 106 2.78 19.65 -16.33
N ASN A 107 3.64 19.03 -15.50
CA ASN A 107 4.25 17.75 -15.82
C ASN A 107 3.26 16.57 -15.70
N GLN A 108 2.78 16.10 -16.85
CA GLN A 108 1.82 14.99 -16.93
C GLN A 108 2.39 13.65 -16.46
N SER A 109 3.71 13.44 -16.56
CA SER A 109 4.37 12.23 -16.05
C SER A 109 4.32 12.19 -14.52
N VAL A 110 4.54 13.33 -13.86
CA VAL A 110 4.41 13.46 -12.40
C VAL A 110 2.95 13.28 -11.97
N ALA A 111 2.00 13.92 -12.68
CA ALA A 111 0.57 13.75 -12.41
C ALA A 111 0.13 12.27 -12.51
N ALA A 112 0.60 11.55 -13.53
CA ALA A 112 0.34 10.12 -13.68
C ALA A 112 0.95 9.28 -12.55
N ALA A 113 2.16 9.63 -12.08
CA ALA A 113 2.79 8.95 -10.95
C ALA A 113 2.01 9.16 -9.64
N VAL A 114 1.54 10.38 -9.38
CA VAL A 114 0.69 10.70 -8.22
C VAL A 114 -0.61 9.90 -8.27
N ALA A 115 -1.26 9.81 -9.44
CA ALA A 115 -2.47 9.01 -9.61
C ALA A 115 -2.24 7.52 -9.33
N ARG A 116 -1.12 6.95 -9.80
CA ARG A 116 -0.74 5.56 -9.51
C ARG A 116 -0.49 5.32 -8.02
N TYR A 117 0.18 6.26 -7.36
CA TYR A 117 0.40 6.19 -5.92
C TYR A 117 -0.92 6.21 -5.15
N ALA A 118 -1.81 7.16 -5.47
CA ALA A 118 -3.13 7.25 -4.83
C ALA A 118 -3.97 5.99 -5.03
N ALA A 119 -3.94 5.39 -6.22
CA ALA A 119 -4.62 4.12 -6.49
C ALA A 119 -4.05 2.96 -5.65
N ALA A 120 -2.73 2.93 -5.43
CA ALA A 120 -2.10 1.92 -4.59
C ALA A 120 -2.47 2.09 -3.11
N THR A 121 -2.46 3.32 -2.57
CA THR A 121 -2.83 3.57 -1.16
C THR A 121 -4.30 3.30 -0.89
N LEU A 122 -5.19 3.63 -1.83
CA LEU A 122 -6.62 3.29 -1.75
C LEU A 122 -6.87 1.79 -1.58
N TRP A 123 -6.01 0.95 -2.17
CA TRP A 123 -6.11 -0.51 -2.04
C TRP A 123 -5.78 -1.00 -0.62
N PHE A 124 -5.07 -0.20 0.16
CA PHE A 124 -4.71 -0.50 1.55
C PHE A 124 -5.68 0.11 2.58
N ASP A 125 -6.42 1.16 2.21
CA ASP A 125 -7.31 1.91 3.12
C ASP A 125 -8.77 1.40 3.17
N THR A 126 -9.11 0.35 2.42
CA THR A 126 -10.42 -0.35 2.47
C THR A 126 -10.32 -1.68 3.19
#